data_AF-A0A165YAD1-F1
#
_entry.id   AF-A0A165YAD1-F1
#
_cell.length_a   1.000
_cell.length_b   1.000
_cell.length_c   1.000
_cell.angle_alpha   90.00
_cell.angle_beta   90.00
_cell.angle_gamma   90.00
#
_symmetry.space_group_name_H-M   'P 1'
#
loop_
_entity.id
_entity.type
_entity.pdbx_description
1 polymer ?
#
loop_
_entity_poly.entity_id
_entity_poly.type
_entity_poly.pdbx_seq_one_letter_code
_entity_poly.pdbx_strand_id
1 'polypeptide(L)'
;WDAAVSSLALSCKVHRDVLAPLCPVYACEYLAIVPHSISLSELEASQRDVLQALDYSLGHSMPQAFLDELWCALPSLRALLAFEGGWEMAQRETWERLFDLIPAEPDVLRFPVSLMTAPALMAGVLLSVIAQHWLHHRSLDEQERDAEYAEWIHIDLEADDGDGSNLGEKNEDRERGYVQRAIDASVDVLQDLRDVVGIDNVSCLSSDTPLGVC
;
A
#
# COMPACT_ATOMS: atom_id res chain seq x y z
N TRP A 1 -26.38 7.25 7.79
CA TRP A 1 -25.79 8.46 7.17
C TRP A 1 -25.27 9.42 8.22
N ASP A 2 -26.08 9.85 9.20
CA ASP A 2 -25.64 10.82 10.23
C ASP A 2 -24.45 10.34 11.06
N ALA A 3 -24.49 9.09 11.53
CA ALA A 3 -23.37 8.47 12.22
C ALA A 3 -22.10 8.39 11.35
N ALA A 4 -22.23 8.11 10.06
CA ALA A 4 -21.08 8.03 9.15
C ALA A 4 -20.42 9.40 8.93
N VAL A 5 -21.23 10.44 8.69
CA VAL A 5 -20.75 11.82 8.53
C VAL A 5 -20.18 12.36 9.84
N SER A 6 -20.78 11.97 10.98
CA SER A 6 -20.27 12.29 12.31
C SER A 6 -18.94 11.61 12.59
N SER A 7 -18.79 10.32 12.26
CA SER A 7 -17.51 9.60 12.35
C SER A 7 -16.44 10.23 11.47
N LEU A 8 -16.79 10.65 10.26
CA LEU A 8 -15.89 11.40 9.37
C LEU A 8 -15.45 12.72 10.01
N ALA A 9 -16.40 13.53 10.49
CA ALA A 9 -16.09 14.81 11.15
C ALA A 9 -15.23 14.63 12.40
N LEU A 10 -15.48 13.61 13.20
CA LEU A 10 -14.67 13.25 14.37
C LEU A 10 -13.26 12.81 13.96
N SER A 11 -13.12 11.96 12.94
CA SER A 11 -11.80 11.54 12.44
C SER A 11 -10.95 12.72 11.97
N CYS A 12 -11.55 13.69 11.25
CA CYS A 12 -10.85 14.90 10.84
C CYS A 12 -10.44 15.75 12.06
N LYS A 13 -11.30 15.88 13.07
CA LYS A 13 -10.96 16.62 14.30
C LYS A 13 -9.84 15.96 15.11
N VAL A 14 -9.75 14.63 15.08
CA VAL A 14 -8.72 13.88 15.83
C VAL A 14 -7.39 13.85 15.08
N HIS A 15 -7.41 13.65 13.75
CA HIS A 15 -6.21 13.33 12.99
C HIS A 15 -5.67 14.47 12.12
N ARG A 16 -6.44 15.54 11.90
CA ARG A 16 -5.98 16.68 11.08
C ARG A 16 -5.46 17.80 11.96
N ASP A 17 -4.23 18.20 11.70
CA ASP A 17 -3.70 19.45 12.24
C ASP A 17 -4.43 20.64 11.61
N VAL A 18 -4.81 21.60 12.44
CA VAL A 18 -5.48 22.86 12.05
C VAL A 18 -4.56 24.06 12.20
N LEU A 19 -3.27 23.81 12.46
CA LEU A 19 -2.23 24.83 12.42
C LEU A 19 -1.90 25.18 10.97
N ALA A 20 -1.59 26.45 10.73
CA ALA A 20 -1.20 26.94 9.42
C ALA A 20 -0.03 26.12 8.85
N PRO A 21 -0.07 25.70 7.57
CA PRO A 21 -0.97 26.18 6.49
C PRO A 21 -2.30 25.40 6.35
N LEU A 22 -2.61 24.45 7.23
CA LEU A 22 -3.79 23.60 7.10
C LEU A 22 -5.04 24.29 7.67
N CYS A 23 -6.08 24.40 6.85
CA CYS A 23 -7.36 24.98 7.28
C CYS A 23 -8.29 23.92 7.90
N PRO A 24 -9.10 24.28 8.91
CA PRO A 24 -10.14 23.41 9.44
C PRO A 24 -11.21 23.14 8.37
N VAL A 25 -11.78 21.93 8.39
CA VAL A 25 -12.97 21.60 7.60
C VAL A 25 -14.19 22.11 8.35
N TYR A 26 -14.92 23.02 7.73
CA TYR A 26 -16.09 23.66 8.35
C TYR A 26 -17.31 22.73 8.37
N ALA A 27 -18.21 22.96 9.34
CA ALA A 27 -19.43 22.17 9.48
C ALA A 27 -20.27 22.12 8.19
N CYS A 28 -20.33 23.22 7.44
CA CYS A 28 -21.07 23.30 6.17
C CYS A 28 -20.61 22.29 5.13
N GLU A 29 -19.33 21.92 5.10
CA GLU A 29 -18.79 20.91 4.17
C GLU A 29 -19.37 19.53 4.49
N TYR A 30 -19.46 19.17 5.78
CA TYR A 30 -20.08 17.91 6.18
C TYR A 30 -21.58 17.89 5.89
N LEU A 31 -22.27 19.01 6.12
CA LEU A 31 -23.70 19.13 5.82
C LEU A 31 -23.98 19.02 4.31
N ALA A 32 -23.05 19.46 3.46
CA ALA A 32 -23.18 19.38 2.01
C ALA A 32 -23.02 17.95 1.44
N ILE A 33 -22.32 17.07 2.17
CA ILE A 33 -22.09 15.67 1.75
C ILE A 33 -23.32 14.79 2.02
N VAL A 34 -24.16 15.17 2.99
CA VAL A 34 -25.27 14.34 3.45
C VAL A 34 -26.41 14.34 2.41
N PRO A 35 -26.93 13.17 2.00
CA PRO A 35 -27.99 13.09 0.99
C PRO A 35 -29.34 13.65 1.47
N HIS A 36 -29.51 13.83 2.79
CA HIS A 36 -30.69 14.42 3.42
C HIS A 36 -30.32 15.67 4.21
N SER A 37 -31.29 16.58 4.36
CA SER A 37 -31.08 17.82 5.11
C SER A 37 -30.90 17.52 6.59
N ILE A 38 -29.73 17.82 7.12
CA ILE A 38 -29.45 17.83 8.55
C ILE A 38 -29.11 19.25 9.01
N SER A 39 -29.58 19.63 10.18
CA SER A 39 -29.21 20.88 10.83
C SER A 39 -27.84 20.74 11.52
N LEU A 40 -27.20 21.88 11.79
CA LEU A 40 -25.96 21.90 12.57
C LEU A 40 -26.14 21.24 13.94
N SER A 41 -27.26 21.51 14.62
CA SER A 41 -27.56 20.92 15.94
C SER A 41 -27.69 19.40 15.89
N GLU A 42 -28.27 18.85 14.82
CA GLU A 42 -28.40 17.40 14.64
C GLU A 42 -27.04 16.76 14.36
N LEU A 43 -26.18 17.43 13.57
CA LEU A 43 -24.82 16.97 13.32
C LEU A 43 -23.97 16.95 14.61
N GLU A 44 -24.13 17.95 15.48
CA GLU A 44 -23.44 17.99 16.79
C GLU A 44 -23.99 16.96 17.77
N ALA A 45 -25.30 16.73 17.78
CA ALA A 45 -25.93 15.68 18.58
C ALA A 45 -25.43 14.29 18.15
N SER A 46 -25.45 14.00 16.84
CA SER A 46 -24.96 12.73 16.30
C SER A 46 -23.47 12.50 16.58
N GLN A 47 -22.62 13.54 16.53
CA GLN A 47 -21.21 13.42 16.95
C GLN A 47 -21.08 13.05 18.43
N ARG A 48 -21.92 13.63 19.29
CA ARG A 48 -21.93 13.30 20.72
C ARG A 48 -22.35 11.85 20.97
N ASP A 49 -23.35 11.38 20.23
CA ASP A 49 -23.84 10.01 20.33
C ASP A 49 -22.77 9.01 19.90
N VAL A 50 -22.03 9.30 18.82
CA VAL A 50 -20.89 8.47 18.38
C VAL A 50 -19.78 8.46 19.43
N LEU A 51 -19.42 9.62 19.99
CA LEU A 51 -18.42 9.69 21.06
C LEU A 51 -18.84 8.89 22.29
N GLN A 52 -20.10 9.02 22.70
CA GLN A 52 -20.64 8.29 23.84
C GLN A 52 -20.66 6.79 23.59
N ALA A 53 -21.02 6.34 22.38
CA ALA A 53 -21.00 4.92 22.01
C ALA A 53 -19.59 4.32 22.01
N LEU A 54 -18.55 5.16 21.84
CA LEU A 54 -17.15 4.77 21.86
C LEU A 54 -16.47 5.05 23.21
N ASP A 55 -17.25 5.31 24.27
CA ASP A 55 -16.73 5.68 25.60
C ASP A 55 -15.70 6.82 25.55
N TYR A 56 -15.91 7.78 24.65
CA TYR A 56 -15.01 8.90 24.36
C TYR A 56 -13.57 8.50 24.00
N SER A 57 -13.36 7.23 23.60
CA SER A 57 -12.06 6.65 23.31
C SER A 57 -11.85 6.56 21.79
N LEU A 58 -11.21 7.58 21.22
CA LEU A 58 -10.84 7.64 19.80
C LEU A 58 -9.33 7.49 19.60
N GLY A 59 -8.92 6.92 18.46
CA GLY A 59 -7.53 6.99 17.98
C GLY A 59 -6.53 5.96 18.52
N HIS A 60 -6.97 4.95 19.28
CA HIS A 60 -6.06 4.01 19.95
C HIS A 60 -5.58 2.82 19.09
N SER A 61 -6.09 2.65 17.86
CA SER A 61 -5.79 1.47 17.04
C SER A 61 -5.85 1.80 15.55
N MET A 62 -4.87 2.57 15.08
CA MET A 62 -4.74 2.92 13.66
C MET A 62 -3.65 2.07 13.00
N PRO A 63 -3.84 1.64 11.73
CA PRO A 63 -2.80 0.95 10.97
C PRO A 63 -1.46 1.70 10.99
N GLN A 64 -1.46 3.03 10.87
CA GLN A 64 -0.23 3.83 10.87
C GLN A 64 0.63 3.63 12.12
N ALA A 65 0.02 3.64 13.32
CA ALA A 65 0.77 3.49 14.56
C ALA A 65 1.49 2.13 14.61
N PHE A 66 0.83 1.09 14.10
CA PHE A 66 1.41 -0.24 13.99
C PHE A 66 2.56 -0.28 12.96
N LEU A 67 2.40 0.38 11.81
CA LEU A 67 3.47 0.51 10.81
C LEU A 67 4.70 1.23 11.35
N ASP A 68 4.49 2.32 12.10
CA ASP A 68 5.57 3.11 12.70
C ASP A 68 6.34 2.30 13.75
N GLU A 69 5.62 1.53 14.56
CA GLU A 69 6.22 0.61 15.54
C GLU A 69 7.03 -0.49 14.87
N LEU A 70 6.50 -1.14 13.83
CA LEU A 70 7.20 -2.17 13.05
C LEU A 70 8.46 -1.61 12.38
N TRP A 71 8.38 -0.42 11.80
CA TRP A 71 9.52 0.26 11.19
C TRP A 71 10.65 0.50 12.21
N CYS A 72 10.29 0.90 13.43
CA CYS A 72 11.26 1.07 14.52
C CYS A 72 11.83 -0.27 15.01
N ALA A 73 10.98 -1.29 15.13
CA ALA A 73 11.31 -2.58 15.72
C ALA A 73 12.12 -3.51 14.81
N LEU A 74 11.99 -3.38 13.49
CA LEU A 74 12.61 -4.28 12.50
C LEU A 74 13.71 -3.58 11.69
N PRO A 75 14.99 -3.71 12.08
CA PRO A 75 16.11 -3.24 11.26
C PRO A 75 16.19 -3.92 9.88
N SER A 76 15.78 -5.19 9.79
CA SER A 76 15.78 -5.98 8.56
C SER A 76 14.83 -5.37 7.51
N LEU A 77 13.62 -4.99 7.92
CA LEU A 77 12.66 -4.25 7.09
C LEU A 77 13.24 -2.94 6.56
N ARG A 78 13.92 -2.18 7.42
CA ARG A 78 14.55 -0.91 7.03
C ARG A 78 15.68 -1.10 6.04
N ALA A 79 16.48 -2.16 6.21
CA ALA A 79 17.56 -2.49 5.30
C ALA A 79 17.03 -2.90 3.91
N LEU A 80 15.97 -3.70 3.88
CA LEU A 80 15.33 -4.15 2.62
C LEU A 80 14.73 -2.97 1.84
N LEU A 81 14.10 -2.03 2.55
CA LEU A 81 13.44 -0.85 1.94
C LEU A 81 14.32 0.41 1.92
N ALA A 82 15.64 0.27 2.04
CA ALA A 82 16.58 1.39 2.08
C ALA A 82 16.76 2.11 0.74
N PHE A 83 16.10 1.65 -0.33
CA PHE A 83 16.11 2.29 -1.64
C PHE A 83 15.17 3.51 -1.69
N GLU A 84 15.36 4.35 -2.71
CA GLU A 84 14.61 5.60 -2.86
C GLU A 84 13.10 5.33 -2.95
N GLY A 85 12.33 5.92 -2.03
CA GLY A 85 10.88 5.76 -1.95
C GLY A 85 10.39 4.38 -1.49
N GLY A 86 11.28 3.46 -1.07
CA GLY A 86 10.89 2.09 -0.76
C GLY A 86 9.85 1.96 0.36
N TRP A 87 10.08 2.65 1.48
CA TRP A 87 9.11 2.67 2.58
C TRP A 87 7.81 3.40 2.24
N GLU A 88 7.88 4.48 1.47
CA GLU A 88 6.70 5.24 1.04
C GLU A 88 5.82 4.40 0.10
N MET A 89 6.44 3.67 -0.84
CA MET A 89 5.76 2.74 -1.73
C MET A 89 5.11 1.60 -0.95
N ALA A 90 5.83 0.99 0.00
CA ALA A 90 5.30 -0.09 0.82
C ALA A 90 4.09 0.37 1.64
N GLN A 91 4.17 1.55 2.26
CA GLN A 91 3.05 2.15 2.99
C GLN A 91 1.86 2.43 2.07
N ARG A 92 2.08 3.04 0.90
CA ARG A 92 1.00 3.32 -0.07
C ARG A 92 0.27 2.04 -0.47
N GLU A 93 1.00 1.00 -0.87
CA GLU A 93 0.44 -0.30 -1.25
C GLU A 93 -0.31 -0.98 -0.09
N THR A 94 0.17 -0.79 1.14
CA THR A 94 -0.51 -1.26 2.36
C THR A 94 -1.83 -0.54 2.55
N TRP A 95 -1.85 0.79 2.41
CA TRP A 95 -3.04 1.61 2.58
C TRP A 95 -4.09 1.34 1.50
N GLU A 96 -3.69 1.24 0.24
CA GLU A 96 -4.58 0.88 -0.87
C GLU A 96 -5.32 -0.43 -0.57
N ARG A 97 -4.57 -1.46 -0.15
CA ARG A 97 -5.17 -2.75 0.26
C ARG A 97 -6.15 -2.63 1.41
N LEU A 98 -5.81 -1.86 2.44
CA LEU A 98 -6.70 -1.66 3.59
C LEU A 98 -7.97 -0.90 3.18
N PHE A 99 -7.87 0.08 2.28
CA PHE A 99 -9.01 0.83 1.75
C PHE A 99 -9.91 -0.01 0.86
N ASP A 100 -9.35 -0.96 0.11
CA ASP A 100 -10.14 -1.89 -0.71
C ASP A 100 -10.80 -3.00 0.14
N LEU A 101 -10.11 -3.46 1.19
CA LEU A 101 -10.56 -4.57 2.02
C LEU A 101 -11.79 -4.22 2.88
N ILE A 102 -11.80 -3.05 3.52
CA ILE A 102 -12.85 -2.67 4.48
C ILE A 102 -14.25 -2.58 3.84
N PRO A 103 -14.42 -1.96 2.65
CA PRO A 103 -15.71 -1.93 1.95
C PRO A 103 -16.10 -3.27 1.34
N ALA A 104 -15.12 -4.06 0.86
CA ALA A 104 -15.37 -5.33 0.19
C ALA A 104 -15.77 -6.45 1.17
N GLU A 105 -15.09 -6.54 2.32
CA GLU A 105 -15.27 -7.61 3.29
C GLU A 105 -15.41 -7.06 4.71
N PRO A 106 -16.59 -6.60 5.14
CA PRO A 106 -16.76 -5.96 6.46
C PRO A 106 -16.51 -6.92 7.64
N ASP A 107 -16.54 -8.23 7.43
CA ASP A 107 -16.24 -9.23 8.45
C ASP A 107 -14.79 -9.16 8.94
N VAL A 108 -13.89 -8.56 8.17
CA VAL A 108 -12.48 -8.37 8.56
C VAL A 108 -12.32 -7.47 9.79
N LEU A 109 -13.30 -6.59 10.06
CA LEU A 109 -13.29 -5.69 11.22
C LEU A 109 -13.43 -6.44 12.56
N ARG A 110 -13.70 -7.75 12.54
CA ARG A 110 -13.65 -8.62 13.72
C ARG A 110 -12.22 -8.95 14.16
N PHE A 111 -11.26 -8.83 13.25
CA PHE A 111 -9.86 -9.08 13.56
C PHE A 111 -9.19 -7.83 14.14
N PRO A 112 -8.20 -8.00 15.03
CA PRO A 112 -7.35 -6.90 15.47
C PRO A 112 -6.72 -6.18 14.28
N VAL A 113 -6.56 -4.86 14.40
CA VAL A 113 -5.94 -4.02 13.36
C VAL A 113 -4.56 -4.54 12.97
N SER A 114 -3.77 -5.06 13.91
CA SER A 114 -2.46 -5.68 13.63
C SER A 114 -2.56 -6.88 12.67
N LEU A 115 -3.58 -7.73 12.80
CA LEU A 115 -3.81 -8.88 11.91
C LEU A 115 -4.29 -8.47 10.52
N MET A 116 -4.83 -7.27 10.35
CA MET A 116 -5.18 -6.72 9.04
C MET A 116 -3.99 -5.98 8.42
N THR A 117 -3.28 -5.18 9.21
CA THR A 117 -2.17 -4.33 8.76
C THR A 117 -0.93 -5.15 8.41
N ALA A 118 -0.60 -6.18 9.17
CA ALA A 118 0.57 -7.01 8.90
C ALA A 118 0.54 -7.71 7.52
N PRO A 119 -0.52 -8.44 7.11
CA PRO A 119 -0.57 -9.04 5.79
C PRO A 119 -0.65 -8.02 4.66
N ALA A 120 -1.33 -6.89 4.88
CA ALA A 120 -1.32 -5.78 3.92
C ALA A 120 0.10 -5.23 3.74
N LEU A 121 0.86 -5.08 4.83
CA LEU A 121 2.25 -4.65 4.80
C LEU A 121 3.16 -5.67 4.10
N MET A 122 3.03 -6.96 4.42
CA MET A 122 3.79 -8.01 3.75
C MET A 122 3.63 -7.96 2.22
N ALA A 123 2.39 -7.78 1.75
CA ALA A 123 2.11 -7.61 0.33
C ALA A 123 2.71 -6.30 -0.23
N GLY A 124 2.61 -5.19 0.52
CA GLY A 124 3.18 -3.90 0.12
C GLY A 124 4.71 -3.92 0.03
N VAL A 125 5.39 -4.59 0.96
CA VAL A 125 6.85 -4.81 0.92
C VAL A 125 7.22 -5.59 -0.33
N LEU A 126 6.55 -6.71 -0.58
CA LEU A 126 6.85 -7.56 -1.74
C LEU A 126 6.68 -6.80 -3.05
N LEU A 127 5.57 -6.07 -3.23
CA LEU A 127 5.34 -5.26 -4.42
C LEU A 127 6.37 -4.14 -4.58
N SER A 128 6.80 -3.53 -3.46
CA SER A 128 7.81 -2.48 -3.50
C SER A 128 9.16 -2.99 -3.99
N VAL A 129 9.57 -4.18 -3.51
CA VAL A 129 10.81 -4.83 -3.93
C VAL A 129 10.72 -5.32 -5.37
N ILE A 130 9.57 -5.87 -5.77
CA ILE A 130 9.30 -6.22 -7.17
C ILE A 130 9.49 -4.97 -8.04
N ALA A 131 8.80 -3.87 -7.73
CA ALA A 131 8.90 -2.61 -8.47
C ALA A 131 10.33 -2.06 -8.53
N GLN A 132 11.11 -2.17 -7.45
CA GLN A 132 12.52 -1.81 -7.44
C GLN A 132 13.32 -2.64 -8.47
N HIS A 133 13.14 -3.96 -8.50
CA HIS A 133 13.81 -4.82 -9.47
C HIS A 133 13.42 -4.48 -10.91
N TRP A 134 12.14 -4.17 -11.15
CA TRP A 134 11.66 -3.70 -12.45
C TRP A 134 12.32 -2.40 -12.90
N LEU A 135 12.37 -1.39 -12.02
CA LEU A 135 12.96 -0.10 -12.33
C LEU A 135 14.47 -0.20 -12.58
N HIS A 136 15.17 -0.97 -11.75
CA HIS A 136 16.60 -1.21 -11.92
C HIS A 136 16.89 -1.88 -13.27
N HIS A 137 16.10 -2.88 -13.66
CA HIS A 137 16.27 -3.53 -14.95
C HIS A 137 15.90 -2.64 -16.13
N ARG A 138 14.83 -1.83 -16.02
CA ARG A 138 14.49 -0.85 -17.05
C ARG A 138 15.63 0.15 -17.27
N SER A 139 16.27 0.62 -16.20
CA SER A 139 17.44 1.51 -16.35
C SER A 139 18.64 0.82 -16.99
N LEU A 140 18.84 -0.47 -16.72
CA LEU A 140 19.89 -1.25 -17.37
C LEU A 140 19.58 -1.49 -18.85
N ASP A 141 18.34 -1.86 -19.20
CA ASP A 141 17.93 -2.02 -20.59
C ASP A 141 18.03 -0.68 -21.36
N GLU A 142 17.68 0.44 -20.72
CA GLU A 142 17.88 1.79 -21.29
C GLU A 142 19.37 2.11 -21.48
N GLN A 143 20.22 1.78 -20.50
CA GLN A 143 21.66 2.00 -20.58
C GLN A 143 22.37 1.06 -21.59
N GLU A 144 21.91 -0.19 -21.71
CA GLU A 144 22.39 -1.15 -22.70
C GLU A 144 21.94 -0.74 -24.10
N ARG A 145 20.69 -0.28 -24.28
CA ARG A 145 20.27 0.32 -25.55
C ARG A 145 21.06 1.57 -25.86
N ASP A 146 21.35 2.44 -24.90
CA ASP A 146 22.14 3.65 -25.14
C ASP A 146 23.60 3.31 -25.49
N ALA A 147 24.15 2.24 -24.90
CA ALA A 147 25.47 1.71 -25.25
C ALA A 147 25.46 1.04 -26.64
N GLU A 148 24.43 0.28 -26.98
CA GLU A 148 24.21 -0.31 -28.30
C GLU A 148 24.00 0.78 -29.34
N TYR A 149 23.15 1.79 -29.10
CA TYR A 149 23.00 2.96 -29.97
C TYR A 149 24.30 3.74 -30.11
N ALA A 150 25.13 3.84 -29.06
CA ALA A 150 26.46 4.43 -29.16
C ALA A 150 27.43 3.57 -30.02
N GLU A 151 27.25 2.25 -30.03
CA GLU A 151 27.97 1.31 -30.90
C GLU A 151 27.47 1.37 -32.36
N TRP A 152 26.16 1.54 -32.56
CA TRP A 152 25.51 1.74 -33.86
C TRP A 152 25.80 3.11 -34.49
N ILE A 153 26.06 4.15 -33.69
CA ILE A 153 26.59 5.44 -34.19
C ILE A 153 27.97 5.24 -34.88
N HIS A 154 28.65 4.12 -34.63
CA HIS A 154 29.88 3.73 -35.33
C HIS A 154 29.71 2.73 -36.48
N ILE A 155 28.51 2.21 -36.73
CA ILE A 155 28.24 1.24 -37.79
C ILE A 155 26.97 1.67 -38.53
N ASP A 156 27.15 2.46 -39.59
CA ASP A 156 26.06 2.80 -40.51
C ASP A 156 25.60 1.55 -41.29
N LEU A 157 24.27 1.44 -41.39
CA LEU A 157 23.48 0.78 -42.42
C LEU A 157 23.59 -0.75 -42.53
N GLU A 158 22.59 -1.46 -42.01
CA GLU A 158 21.70 -2.31 -42.83
C GLU A 158 20.47 -2.73 -41.99
N ALA A 159 19.28 -2.55 -42.58
CA ALA A 159 18.00 -2.87 -41.98
C ALA A 159 17.70 -4.36 -42.16
N ASP A 160 17.18 -5.02 -41.12
CA ASP A 160 16.49 -6.30 -41.26
C ASP A 160 15.25 -6.37 -40.36
N ASP A 161 14.14 -6.81 -40.97
CA ASP A 161 12.81 -6.90 -40.38
C ASP A 161 12.69 -8.22 -39.58
N GLY A 162 12.70 -8.12 -38.25
CA GLY A 162 12.66 -9.27 -37.34
C GLY A 162 11.37 -9.40 -36.51
N ASP A 163 10.65 -10.49 -36.77
CA ASP A 163 9.47 -11.08 -36.12
C ASP A 163 9.23 -10.76 -34.62
N GLY A 164 8.06 -10.15 -34.33
CA GLY A 164 7.63 -9.69 -33.00
C GLY A 164 7.01 -10.74 -32.08
N SER A 165 6.87 -12.00 -32.50
CA SER A 165 6.18 -13.03 -31.69
C SER A 165 7.04 -13.63 -30.56
N ASN A 166 8.35 -13.72 -30.74
CA ASN A 166 9.31 -14.34 -29.81
C ASN A 166 9.74 -13.41 -28.64
N LEU A 167 9.28 -12.16 -28.68
CA LEU A 167 9.54 -11.14 -27.66
C LEU A 167 8.59 -11.27 -26.46
N GLY A 168 7.36 -11.77 -26.68
CA GLY A 168 6.34 -11.92 -25.64
C GLY A 168 6.69 -13.00 -24.61
N GLU A 169 7.05 -14.21 -25.06
CA GLU A 169 7.42 -15.33 -24.17
C GLU A 169 8.70 -15.04 -23.36
N LYS A 170 9.70 -14.38 -23.98
CA LYS A 170 10.92 -13.95 -23.28
C LYS A 170 10.66 -12.89 -22.22
N ASN A 171 9.63 -12.05 -22.42
CA ASN A 171 9.29 -11.03 -21.45
C ASN A 171 8.70 -11.69 -20.20
N GLU A 172 7.70 -12.58 -20.36
CA GLU A 172 7.05 -13.29 -19.25
C GLU A 172 8.02 -14.11 -18.38
N ASP A 173 9.00 -14.78 -18.99
CA ASP A 173 10.04 -15.52 -18.25
C ASP A 173 10.96 -14.58 -17.44
N ARG A 174 11.25 -13.38 -17.97
CA ARG A 174 12.00 -12.34 -17.24
C ARG A 174 11.17 -11.80 -16.07
N GLU A 175 9.87 -11.55 -16.26
CA GLU A 175 8.95 -11.09 -15.21
C GLU A 175 8.92 -12.08 -14.04
N ARG A 176 8.76 -13.38 -14.35
CA ARG A 176 8.79 -14.47 -13.36
C ARG A 176 10.11 -14.50 -12.57
N GLY A 177 11.23 -14.27 -13.25
CA GLY A 177 12.55 -14.18 -12.60
C GLY A 177 12.73 -12.98 -11.68
N TYR A 178 12.07 -11.84 -11.94
CA TYR A 178 12.09 -10.68 -11.04
C TYR A 178 11.27 -10.93 -9.78
N VAL A 179 10.07 -11.49 -9.95
CA VAL A 179 9.20 -11.85 -8.84
C VAL A 179 9.89 -12.85 -7.92
N GLN A 180 10.54 -13.88 -8.46
CA GLN A 180 11.24 -14.86 -7.63
C GLN A 180 12.39 -14.24 -6.84
N ARG A 181 13.20 -13.37 -7.45
CA ARG A 181 14.28 -12.66 -6.74
C ARG A 181 13.77 -11.74 -5.65
N ALA A 182 12.65 -11.05 -5.90
CA ALA A 182 12.01 -10.20 -4.91
C ALA A 182 11.48 -11.02 -3.72
N ILE A 183 10.89 -12.19 -4.00
CA ILE A 183 10.46 -13.14 -2.97
C ILE A 183 11.66 -13.55 -2.15
N ASP A 184 12.70 -14.10 -2.79
CA ASP A 184 13.91 -14.60 -2.11
C ASP A 184 14.57 -13.53 -1.23
N ALA A 185 14.63 -12.28 -1.70
CA ALA A 185 15.16 -11.15 -0.95
C ALA A 185 14.28 -10.73 0.24
N SER A 186 12.97 -10.97 0.16
CA SER A 186 11.99 -10.55 1.16
C SER A 186 11.65 -11.63 2.19
N VAL A 187 11.96 -12.91 1.93
CA VAL A 187 11.55 -14.06 2.77
C VAL A 187 11.85 -13.83 4.25
N ASP A 188 13.08 -13.42 4.59
CA ASP A 188 13.49 -13.26 5.99
C ASP A 188 12.69 -12.14 6.68
N VAL A 189 12.47 -11.01 6.00
CA VAL A 189 11.69 -9.88 6.53
C VAL A 189 10.22 -10.23 6.68
N LEU A 190 9.66 -10.99 5.73
CA LEU A 190 8.28 -11.45 5.78
C LEU A 190 8.08 -12.45 6.93
N GLN A 191 9.08 -13.29 7.21
CA GLN A 191 9.06 -14.18 8.36
C GLN A 191 9.17 -13.41 9.68
N ASP A 192 10.07 -12.41 9.77
CA ASP A 192 10.17 -11.53 10.93
C ASP A 192 8.83 -10.83 11.23
N LEU A 193 8.16 -10.29 10.20
CA LEU A 193 6.85 -9.65 10.33
C LEU A 193 5.79 -10.62 10.84
N ARG A 194 5.81 -11.85 10.33
CA ARG A 194 4.90 -12.92 10.71
C ARG A 194 5.08 -13.33 12.16
N ASP A 195 6.32 -13.44 12.61
CA ASP A 195 6.69 -13.82 13.98
C ASP A 195 6.29 -12.74 14.99
N VAL A 196 6.49 -11.46 14.65
CA VAL A 196 6.07 -10.33 15.49
C VAL A 196 4.56 -10.31 15.71
N VAL A 197 3.79 -10.70 14.70
CA VAL A 197 2.33 -10.65 14.73
C VAL A 197 1.73 -11.96 15.28
N GLY A 198 2.53 -13.02 15.38
CA GLY A 198 2.09 -14.33 15.85
C GLY A 198 1.17 -15.05 14.86
N ILE A 199 1.36 -14.84 13.55
CA ILE A 199 0.57 -15.53 12.51
C ILE A 199 1.16 -16.94 12.31
N ASP A 200 0.91 -17.84 13.25
CA ASP A 200 1.34 -19.24 13.13
C ASP A 200 0.28 -20.05 12.37
N ASN A 201 0.50 -20.19 11.06
CA ASN A 201 -0.19 -21.05 10.08
C ASN A 201 -1.24 -20.36 9.23
N VAL A 202 -0.80 -19.68 8.17
CA VAL A 202 -1.54 -19.70 6.91
C VAL A 202 -0.54 -19.98 5.79
N SER A 203 -0.73 -21.11 5.11
CA SER A 203 0.05 -21.55 3.96
C SER A 203 -0.23 -20.64 2.75
N CYS A 204 0.20 -19.36 2.80
CA CYS A 204 -0.06 -18.41 1.72
C CYS A 204 1.00 -18.42 0.61
N LEU A 205 2.13 -19.12 0.81
CA LEU A 205 3.16 -19.29 -0.22
C LEU A 205 3.02 -20.67 -0.87
N SER A 206 1.84 -20.94 -1.44
CA SER A 206 1.69 -21.94 -2.49
C SER A 206 1.82 -21.19 -3.81
N SER A 207 2.75 -21.64 -4.65
CA SER A 207 3.15 -21.07 -5.94
C SER A 207 2.06 -21.03 -7.02
N ASP A 208 0.79 -21.25 -6.70
CA ASP A 208 -0.21 -21.73 -7.67
C ASP A 208 -1.40 -20.78 -7.91
N THR A 209 -1.32 -19.50 -7.51
CA THR A 209 -2.32 -18.50 -7.92
C THR A 209 -1.77 -17.61 -9.04
N PRO A 210 -2.29 -17.73 -10.29
CA PRO A 210 -1.99 -16.75 -11.33
C PRO A 210 -2.56 -15.40 -10.90
N LEU A 211 -1.72 -14.36 -10.96
CA LEU A 211 -2.12 -12.96 -10.80
C LEU A 211 -3.14 -12.60 -11.90
N GLY A 212 -4.42 -12.79 -11.60
CA GLY A 212 -5.53 -12.28 -12.39
C GLY A 212 -5.70 -10.80 -12.10
N VAL A 213 -5.43 -9.98 -13.11
CA VAL A 213 -5.83 -8.57 -13.18
C VAL A 213 -7.35 -8.49 -13.03
N CYS A 214 -7.82 -7.81 -11.98
CA CYS A 214 -9.14 -7.17 -11.88
C CYS A 214 -9.00 -5.95 -10.97
#